data_AF-A0A7W2IT35-F1
#
_entry.id   AF-A0A7W2IT35-F1
#
_cell.length_a   1.000
_cell.length_b   1.000
_cell.length_c   1.000
_cell.angle_alpha   90.00
_cell.angle_beta   90.00
_cell.angle_gamma   90.00
#
_symmetry.space_group_name_H-M   'P 1'
#
loop_
_entity.id
_entity.type
_entity.pdbx_description
1 polymer ?
#
loop_
_entity_poly.entity_id
_entity_poly.type
_entity_poly.pdbx_seq_one_letter_code
_entity_poly.pdbx_strand_id
1 'polypeptide(L)'
;MYEGLKHFHLLTIALSATLLSVRFALLLANSSLREKKFLKVFPHVNDTCLLVTGVILSIITGYIPFTEAAPWLTTKITCVLAYIALGFFALKLAKNTLLRIFAFLGALGWLMMAGKIAITKTPFLF
;
A
#
# COMPACT_ATOMS: atom_id res chain seq x y z
N MET A 1 16.04 -18.01 -2.16
CA MET A 1 16.11 -16.56 -2.47
C MET A 1 14.73 -15.94 -2.64
N TYR A 2 13.85 -16.52 -3.47
CA TYR A 2 12.46 -16.04 -3.67
C TYR A 2 11.62 -15.92 -2.38
N GLU A 3 11.54 -16.98 -1.56
CA GLU A 3 10.70 -16.94 -0.34
C GLU A 3 11.15 -15.86 0.66
N GLY A 4 12.45 -15.67 0.85
CA GLY A 4 12.97 -14.61 1.72
C GLY A 4 12.58 -13.21 1.23
N LEU A 5 12.69 -12.96 -0.08
CA LEU A 5 12.28 -11.69 -0.68
C LEU A 5 10.75 -11.48 -0.58
N LYS A 6 9.96 -12.54 -0.76
CA LYS A 6 8.51 -12.51 -0.61
C LYS A 6 8.09 -12.18 0.82
N HIS A 7 8.70 -12.81 1.83
CA HIS A 7 8.45 -12.48 3.23
C HIS A 7 8.84 -11.04 3.55
N PHE A 8 9.99 -10.58 3.03
CA PHE A 8 10.41 -9.19 3.20
C PHE A 8 9.45 -8.20 2.53
N HIS A 9 8.97 -8.50 1.32
CA HIS A 9 7.94 -7.70 0.65
C HIS A 9 6.65 -7.63 1.47
N LEU A 10 6.16 -8.76 2.00
CA LEU A 10 4.99 -8.80 2.88
C LEU A 10 5.20 -8.00 4.16
N LEU A 11 6.41 -8.04 4.74
CA LEU A 11 6.77 -7.21 5.89
C LEU A 11 6.69 -5.72 5.55
N THR A 12 7.23 -5.30 4.40
CA THR A 12 7.14 -3.88 3.98
C THR A 12 5.70 -3.43 3.73
N ILE A 13 4.84 -4.31 3.24
CA ILE A 13 3.39 -4.05 3.10
C ILE A 13 2.75 -3.84 4.48
N ALA A 14 3.01 -4.75 5.42
CA ALA A 14 2.49 -4.66 6.78
C ALA A 14 2.96 -3.36 7.46
N LEU A 15 4.24 -3.02 7.32
CA LEU A 15 4.82 -1.77 7.83
C LEU A 15 4.16 -0.54 7.20
N SER A 16 3.93 -0.52 5.89
CA SER A 16 3.25 0.61 5.21
C SER A 16 1.84 0.81 5.77
N ALA A 17 1.07 -0.27 5.91
CA ALA A 17 -0.28 -0.25 6.48
C ALA A 17 -0.30 0.22 7.95
N THR A 18 0.61 -0.30 8.78
CA THR A 18 0.75 0.11 10.18
C THR A 18 1.14 1.59 10.29
N LEU A 19 2.12 2.05 9.51
CA LEU A 19 2.55 3.45 9.52
C LEU A 19 1.43 4.40 9.06
N LEU A 20 0.66 4.02 8.04
CA LEU A 20 -0.52 4.79 7.62
C LEU A 20 -1.54 4.87 8.77
N SER A 21 -1.80 3.76 9.44
CA SER A 21 -2.76 3.67 10.55
C SER A 21 -2.32 4.50 11.76
N VAL A 22 -1.04 4.44 12.14
CA VAL A 22 -0.45 5.26 13.21
C VAL A 22 -0.55 6.74 12.86
N ARG A 23 -0.19 7.13 11.64
CA ARG A 23 -0.28 8.53 11.20
C ARG A 23 -1.72 9.03 11.18
N PHE A 24 -2.66 8.18 10.79
CA PHE A 24 -4.08 8.48 10.82
C PHE A 24 -4.62 8.64 12.25
N ALA A 25 -4.24 7.76 13.17
CA ALA A 25 -4.60 7.87 14.59
C ALA A 25 -4.02 9.14 15.22
N LEU A 26 -2.75 9.45 14.97
CA LEU A 26 -2.10 10.67 15.46
C LEU A 26 -2.72 11.95 14.89
N LEU A 27 -3.20 11.89 13.64
CA LEU A 27 -3.95 12.97 13.01
C LEU A 27 -5.29 13.19 13.71
N LEU A 28 -6.06 12.14 14.01
CA LEU A 28 -7.32 12.26 14.73
C LEU A 28 -7.13 12.75 16.17
N ALA A 29 -6.04 12.33 16.82
CA ALA A 29 -5.67 12.77 18.17
C ALA A 29 -5.08 14.19 18.22
N ASN A 30 -4.92 14.87 17.08
CA ASN A 30 -4.23 16.17 16.97
C ASN A 30 -2.87 16.22 17.69
N SER A 31 -2.14 15.11 17.68
CA SER A 31 -0.91 14.95 18.46
C SER A 31 0.30 15.58 17.77
N SER A 32 1.13 16.28 18.54
CA SER A 32 2.41 16.84 18.08
C SER A 32 3.43 15.77 17.67
N LEU A 33 3.22 14.51 18.06
CA LEU A 33 4.08 13.39 17.66
C LEU A 33 4.14 13.21 16.14
N ARG A 34 3.11 13.62 15.39
CA ARG A 34 3.09 13.58 13.92
C ARG A 34 4.22 14.40 13.28
N GLU A 35 4.73 15.41 13.99
CA GLU A 35 5.79 16.29 13.49
C GLU A 35 7.20 15.69 13.63
N LYS A 36 7.33 14.56 14.35
CA LYS A 36 8.62 13.87 14.53
C LYS A 36 9.16 13.40 13.18
N LYS A 37 10.46 13.66 12.95
CA LYS A 37 11.17 13.32 11.71
C LYS A 37 11.02 11.85 11.31
N PHE A 38 10.99 10.94 12.29
CA PHE A 38 10.79 9.51 12.06
C PHE A 38 9.50 9.20 11.29
N LEU A 39 8.36 9.73 11.73
CA LEU A 39 7.06 9.47 11.09
C LEU A 39 6.88 10.17 9.74
N LYS A 40 7.78 11.10 9.40
CA LYS A 40 7.83 11.76 8.09
C LYS A 40 8.71 11.00 7.11
N VAL A 41 9.88 10.53 7.53
CA VAL A 41 10.90 9.94 6.64
C VAL A 41 10.76 8.43 6.51
N PHE A 42 10.53 7.72 7.61
CA PHE A 42 10.50 6.25 7.64
C PHE A 42 9.48 5.63 6.66
N PRO A 43 8.25 6.17 6.51
CA PRO A 43 7.31 5.67 5.51
C PRO A 43 7.88 5.71 4.09
N HIS A 44 8.58 6.79 3.71
CA HIS A 44 9.14 6.91 2.35
C HIS A 44 10.25 5.89 2.06
N VAL A 45 11.07 5.58 3.08
CA VAL A 45 12.10 4.53 2.97
C VAL A 45 11.43 3.17 2.79
N ASN A 46 10.43 2.87 3.63
CA ASN A 46 9.67 1.61 3.52
C ASN A 46 8.94 1.49 2.18
N ASP A 47 8.33 2.57 1.69
CA ASP A 47 7.60 2.56 0.41
C ASP A 47 8.55 2.32 -0.76
N THR A 48 9.78 2.85 -0.71
CA THR A 48 10.82 2.56 -1.70
C THR A 48 11.22 1.08 -1.65
N CYS A 49 11.43 0.52 -0.45
CA CYS A 49 11.69 -0.91 -0.29
C CYS A 49 10.54 -1.77 -0.81
N LEU A 50 9.29 -1.39 -0.53
CA LEU A 50 8.08 -2.09 -1.00
C LEU A 50 8.01 -2.11 -2.53
N LEU A 51 8.25 -0.98 -3.19
CA LEU A 51 8.24 -0.89 -4.66
C LEU A 51 9.39 -1.68 -5.28
N VAL A 52 10.61 -1.52 -4.77
CA VAL A 52 11.79 -2.23 -5.28
C VAL A 52 11.61 -3.75 -5.14
N THR A 53 11.15 -4.22 -3.98
CA THR A 53 10.90 -5.66 -3.76
C THR A 53 9.78 -6.19 -4.64
N GLY A 54 8.73 -5.40 -4.89
CA GLY A 54 7.67 -5.74 -5.84
C GLY A 54 8.19 -5.93 -7.26
N VAL A 55 9.03 -5.01 -7.74
CA VAL A 55 9.65 -5.09 -9.08
C VAL A 55 10.56 -6.31 -9.19
N ILE A 56 11.42 -6.56 -8.19
CA ILE A 56 12.29 -7.73 -8.18
C ILE A 56 11.47 -9.02 -8.20
N LEU A 57 10.37 -9.10 -7.43
CA LEU A 57 9.47 -10.25 -7.45
C LEU A 57 8.82 -10.45 -8.83
N SER A 58 8.40 -9.38 -9.51
CA SER A 58 7.88 -9.47 -10.88
C SER A 58 8.92 -10.02 -11.86
N ILE A 59 10.18 -9.58 -11.75
CA ILE A 59 11.27 -10.08 -12.59
C ILE A 59 11.55 -11.56 -12.32
N ILE A 60 11.67 -11.96 -11.05
CA ILE A 60 11.95 -13.36 -10.66
C ILE A 60 10.83 -14.30 -11.09
N THR A 61 9.57 -13.85 -11.01
CA THR A 61 8.41 -14.67 -11.37
C THR A 61 8.11 -14.65 -12.87
N GLY A 62 8.73 -13.75 -13.64
CA GLY A 62 8.48 -13.57 -15.07
C GLY A 62 7.12 -12.92 -15.38
N TYR A 63 6.39 -12.44 -14.37
CA TYR A 63 5.11 -11.77 -14.60
C TYR A 63 5.34 -10.32 -15.04
N ILE A 64 4.91 -10.03 -16.28
CA ILE A 64 5.00 -8.70 -16.86
C ILE A 64 3.67 -7.97 -16.65
N PRO A 65 3.64 -6.86 -15.90
CA PRO A 65 2.41 -6.08 -15.72
C PRO A 65 1.97 -5.47 -17.07
N PHE A 66 0.69 -5.12 -17.18
CA PHE A 66 0.09 -4.54 -18.40
C PHE A 66 0.12 -5.46 -19.63
N THR A 67 0.22 -6.77 -19.42
CA THR A 67 0.13 -7.78 -20.49
C THR A 67 -0.97 -8.80 -20.20
N GLU A 68 -1.48 -9.45 -21.24
CA GLU A 68 -2.49 -10.51 -21.11
C GLU A 68 -1.97 -11.77 -20.41
N ALA A 69 -0.64 -11.92 -20.30
CA ALA A 69 -0.03 -13.03 -19.56
C ALA A 69 -0.21 -12.91 -18.04
N ALA A 70 -0.41 -11.69 -17.51
CA ALA A 70 -0.57 -11.46 -16.07
C ALA A 70 -1.53 -10.29 -15.74
N PRO A 71 -2.81 -10.35 -16.18
CA PRO A 71 -3.78 -9.27 -15.96
C PRO A 71 -4.01 -8.98 -14.47
N TRP A 72 -3.95 -10.02 -13.62
CA TRP A 72 -4.05 -9.89 -12.17
C TRP A 72 -2.96 -8.98 -11.57
N LEU A 73 -1.77 -8.94 -12.16
CA LEU A 73 -0.68 -8.09 -11.68
C LEU A 73 -0.99 -6.61 -11.96
N THR A 74 -1.58 -6.31 -13.12
CA THR A 74 -2.09 -4.98 -13.45
C THR A 74 -3.15 -4.54 -12.45
N THR A 75 -4.15 -5.40 -12.18
CA THR A 75 -5.17 -5.10 -11.17
C THR A 75 -4.56 -4.87 -9.79
N LYS A 76 -3.57 -5.69 -9.38
CA LYS A 76 -2.86 -5.53 -8.12
C LYS A 76 -2.16 -4.17 -8.02
N ILE A 77 -1.47 -3.72 -9.08
CA ILE A 77 -0.81 -2.41 -9.13
C ILE A 77 -1.85 -1.30 -9.01
N THR A 78 -2.97 -1.39 -9.73
CA THR A 78 -4.07 -0.42 -9.63
C THR A 78 -4.62 -0.32 -8.21
N CYS A 79 -4.81 -1.45 -7.51
CA CYS A 79 -5.22 -1.44 -6.11
C CYS A 79 -4.19 -0.75 -5.20
N VAL A 80 -2.90 -0.97 -5.42
CA VAL A 80 -1.83 -0.30 -4.65
C VAL A 80 -1.84 1.21 -4.91
N LEU A 81 -2.02 1.64 -6.16
CA LEU A 81 -2.14 3.06 -6.50
C LEU A 81 -3.36 3.70 -5.82
N ALA A 82 -4.50 3.02 -5.83
CA ALA A 82 -5.70 3.48 -5.13
C ALA A 82 -5.49 3.56 -3.61
N TYR A 83 -4.81 2.59 -3.01
CA TYR A 83 -4.40 2.61 -1.59
C TYR A 83 -3.56 3.85 -1.26
N ILE A 84 -2.53 4.14 -2.06
CA ILE A 84 -1.64 5.30 -1.84
C ILE A 84 -2.42 6.61 -2.01
N ALA A 85 -3.23 6.73 -3.06
CA ALA A 85 -4.01 7.94 -3.33
C ALA A 85 -5.02 8.23 -2.21
N LEU A 86 -5.75 7.22 -1.74
CA LEU A 86 -6.71 7.37 -0.64
C LEU A 86 -6.01 7.62 0.70
N GLY A 87 -4.87 6.97 0.96
CA GLY A 87 -4.07 7.25 2.15
C GLY A 87 -3.56 8.69 2.18
N PHE A 88 -3.08 9.20 1.05
CA PHE A 88 -2.69 10.61 0.90
C PHE A 88 -3.88 11.55 1.10
N PHE A 89 -5.03 11.24 0.50
CA PHE A 89 -6.25 12.02 0.65
C PHE A 89 -6.72 12.08 2.10
N ALA A 90 -6.77 10.93 2.80
CA ALA A 90 -7.15 10.83 4.20
C ALA A 90 -6.25 11.67 5.13
N LEU A 91 -4.95 11.72 4.85
CA LEU A 91 -4.01 12.45 5.68
C LEU A 91 -3.94 13.95 5.39
N LYS A 92 -3.89 14.35 4.11
CA LYS A 92 -3.57 15.74 3.73
C LYS A 92 -4.72 16.54 3.13
N LEU A 93 -5.61 15.91 2.34
CA LEU A 93 -6.56 16.63 1.48
C LEU A 93 -7.99 16.68 2.04
N ALA A 94 -8.38 15.67 2.81
CA ALA A 94 -9.73 15.57 3.35
C ALA A 94 -10.02 16.71 4.36
N LYS A 95 -11.06 17.48 4.05
CA LYS A 95 -11.48 18.65 4.86
C LYS A 95 -12.22 18.25 6.14
N ASN A 96 -13.01 17.18 6.08
CA ASN A 96 -13.83 16.71 7.20
C ASN A 96 -13.34 15.37 7.77
N THR A 97 -13.53 15.17 9.08
CA THR A 97 -13.16 13.92 9.77
C THR A 97 -13.88 12.70 9.21
N LEU A 98 -15.15 12.82 8.79
CA LEU A 98 -15.87 11.72 8.14
C LEU A 98 -15.20 11.30 6.82
N LEU A 99 -14.88 12.26 5.95
CA LEU A 99 -14.16 12.00 4.69
C LEU A 99 -12.78 11.37 4.94
N ARG A 100 -12.08 11.79 6.01
CA ARG A 100 -10.81 11.18 6.44
C ARG A 100 -11.00 9.70 6.78
N ILE A 101 -12.02 9.36 7.56
CA ILE A 101 -12.32 7.97 7.97
C ILE A 101 -12.72 7.13 6.76
N PHE A 102 -13.63 7.61 5.90
CA PHE A 102 -14.03 6.87 4.69
C PHE A 102 -12.85 6.64 3.75
N ALA A 103 -11.99 7.63 3.54
CA ALA A 103 -10.80 7.47 2.72
C ALA A 103 -9.79 6.50 3.33
N PHE A 104 -9.61 6.52 4.65
CA PHE A 104 -8.74 5.57 5.36
C PHE A 104 -9.26 4.13 5.26
N LEU A 105 -10.55 3.91 5.53
CA LEU A 105 -11.19 2.61 5.38
C LEU A 105 -11.16 2.13 3.92
N GLY A 106 -11.39 3.04 2.98
CA GLY A 106 -11.26 2.77 1.54
C GLY A 106 -9.84 2.33 1.18
N ALA A 107 -8.82 3.01 1.68
CA ALA A 107 -7.43 2.62 1.46
C ALA A 107 -7.18 1.19 1.97
N LEU A 108 -7.58 0.86 3.21
CA LEU A 108 -7.45 -0.49 3.75
C LEU A 108 -8.21 -1.53 2.92
N GLY A 109 -9.39 -1.18 2.40
CA GLY A 109 -10.16 -2.03 1.50
C GLY A 109 -9.40 -2.35 0.21
N TRP A 110 -8.79 -1.35 -0.42
CA TRP A 110 -7.95 -1.55 -1.61
C TRP A 110 -6.70 -2.39 -1.32
N LEU A 111 -6.09 -2.22 -0.14
CA LEU A 111 -4.96 -3.04 0.29
C LEU A 111 -5.38 -4.50 0.48
N MET A 112 -6.53 -4.74 1.11
CA MET A 112 -7.09 -6.09 1.28
C MET A 112 -7.39 -6.74 -0.07
N MET A 113 -7.95 -5.96 -1.01
CA MET A 113 -8.19 -6.43 -2.39
C MET A 113 -6.88 -6.78 -3.10
N ALA A 114 -5.84 -5.95 -2.99
CA ALA A 114 -4.52 -6.24 -3.55
C ALA A 114 -3.94 -7.55 -2.97
N GLY A 115 -4.12 -7.79 -1.68
CA GLY A 115 -3.74 -9.03 -0.99
C GLY A 115 -4.52 -10.24 -1.51
N LYS A 116 -5.84 -10.11 -1.67
CA LYS A 116 -6.69 -11.17 -2.24
C LYS A 116 -6.26 -11.54 -3.65
N ILE A 117 -6.06 -10.55 -4.52
CA ILE A 117 -5.60 -10.76 -5.91
C ILE A 117 -4.22 -11.44 -5.94
N ALA A 118 -3.32 -11.11 -5.01
CA ALA A 118 -2.02 -11.76 -4.93
C ALA A 118 -2.11 -13.27 -4.60
N ILE A 119 -3.15 -13.69 -3.88
CA ILE A 119 -3.39 -15.10 -3.53
C ILE A 119 -4.12 -15.81 -4.66
N THR A 120 -5.26 -15.26 -5.11
CA THR A 120 -6.12 -15.90 -6.11
C THR A 120 -5.52 -15.87 -7.51
N LYS A 121 -4.68 -14.87 -7.80
CA LYS A 121 -4.15 -14.58 -9.15
C LYS A 121 -5.24 -14.43 -10.21
N THR A 122 -6.46 -14.15 -9.79
CA THR A 122 -7.60 -13.88 -10.67
C THR A 122 -7.77 -12.38 -10.84
N PRO A 123 -7.79 -11.86 -12.08
CA PRO A 123 -8.14 -10.47 -12.30
C PRO A 123 -9.62 -10.27 -11.92
N PHE A 124 -9.91 -9.12 -11.29
CA PHE A 124 -11.29 -8.72 -10.99
C PHE A 124 -11.75 -7.56 -11.88
N LEU A 125 -10.79 -6.82 -12.46
CA LEU A 125 -11.01 -5.78 -13.44
C LEU A 125 -10.34 -6.26 -14.72
N PHE A 126 -11.17 -6.66 -15.69
CA PHE A 126 -10.86 -7.18 -17.03
C PHE A 126 -10.34 -8.62 -17.06
#